data_AF-A0A7Y5ULH3-F1
#
_entry.id   AF-A0A7Y5ULH3-F1
#
_cell.length_a   1.000
_cell.length_b   1.000
_cell.length_c   1.000
_cell.angle_alpha   90.00
_cell.angle_beta   90.00
_cell.angle_gamma   90.00
#
_symmetry.space_group_name_H-M   'P 1'
#
loop_
_entity.id
_entity.type
_entity.pdbx_description
1 polymer ?
#
loop_
_entity_poly.entity_id
_entity_poly.type
_entity_poly.pdbx_seq_one_letter_code
_entity_poly.pdbx_strand_id
1 'polypeptide(L)' 'MNVVYWICTGLFVLLSGGAALFYALHLSTGEDVPRERAVALFRWAVVVVLGSFNIWVFKRVIDGIRALF' A
#
# COMPACT_ATOMS: atom_id res chain seq x y z
N MET A 1 7.44 7.19 -17.06
CA MET A 1 6.97 6.48 -15.86
C MET A 1 6.17 7.46 -15.00
N ASN A 2 4.92 7.12 -14.66
CA ASN A 2 4.01 8.05 -13.99
C ASN A 2 4.44 8.33 -12.55
N VAL A 3 4.47 9.61 -12.14
CA VAL A 3 4.76 10.05 -10.75
C VAL A 3 3.90 9.32 -9.72
N VAL A 4 2.63 9.06 -10.05
CA VAL A 4 1.69 8.29 -9.21
C VAL A 4 2.22 6.89 -8.86
N TYR A 5 2.85 6.20 -9.82
CA TYR A 5 3.42 4.87 -9.58
C TYR A 5 4.51 4.91 -8.51
N TRP A 6 5.40 5.91 -8.60
CA TRP A 6 6.49 6.07 -7.64
C TRP A 6 5.99 6.48 -6.26
N ILE A 7 4.99 7.35 -6.18
CA ILE A 7 4.35 7.72 -4.91
C ILE A 7 3.74 6.48 -4.25
N CYS A 8 2.95 5.71 -4.98
CA CYS A 8 2.33 4.49 -4.45
C CYS A 8 3.37 3.45 -4.02
N THR A 9 4.43 3.28 -4.80
CA THR A 9 5.53 2.35 -4.47
C THR A 9 6.25 2.79 -3.21
N GLY A 10 6.59 4.08 -3.08
CA GLY A 10 7.24 4.62 -1.89
C GLY A 10 6.37 4.47 -0.64
N LEU A 11 5.08 4.80 -0.74
CA LEU A 11 4.12 4.61 0.36
C LEU A 11 4.00 3.14 0.76
N PHE A 12 3.92 2.23 -0.21
CA PHE A 12 3.85 0.81 0.06
C PHE A 12 5.09 0.31 0.83
N VAL A 13 6.29 0.70 0.39
CA VAL A 13 7.54 0.31 1.07
C VAL A 13 7.60 0.85 2.49
N LEU A 14 7.23 2.11 2.70
CA LEU A 14 7.23 2.72 4.04
C LEU A 14 6.24 2.04 4.98
N LEU A 15 5.02 1.77 4.52
CA LEU A 15 3.97 1.15 5.33
C LEU A 15 4.28 -0.31 5.63
N SER A 16 4.67 -1.09 4.62
CA SER A 16 5.01 -2.51 4.79
C SER A 16 6.30 -2.71 5.60
N GLY A 17 7.32 -1.87 5.36
CA GLY A 17 8.55 -1.86 6.16
C GLY A 17 8.29 -1.48 7.62
N GLY A 18 7.51 -0.43 7.86
CA GLY A 18 7.09 -0.06 9.21
C GLY A 18 6.29 -1.17 9.91
N ALA A 19 5.36 -1.80 9.19
CA ALA A 19 4.60 -2.94 9.72
C ALA A 19 5.53 -4.10 10.13
N ALA A 20 6.49 -4.46 9.27
CA ALA A 20 7.45 -5.52 9.56
C ALA A 20 8.32 -5.19 10.78
N LEU A 21 8.80 -3.94 10.89
CA LEU A 21 9.60 -3.49 12.03
C LEU A 21 8.82 -3.55 13.35
N PHE A 22 7.59 -3.03 13.40
CA PHE A 22 6.78 -3.09 14.60
C PHE A 22 6.36 -4.52 14.97
N TYR A 23 6.15 -5.38 13.98
CA TYR A 23 5.85 -6.79 14.25
C TYR A 23 7.07 -7.54 14.78
N ALA A 24 8.26 -7.29 14.24
CA ALA A 24 9.50 -7.82 14.79
C ALA A 24 9.72 -7.35 16.23
N LEU A 25 9.40 -6.08 16.52
CA LEU A 25 9.44 -5.55 17.88
C LEU A 25 8.47 -6.30 18.81
N HIS A 26 7.22 -6.54 18.39
CA HIS A 26 6.26 -7.36 19.14
C HIS A 26 6.82 -8.77 19.43
N LEU A 27 7.42 -9.43 18.45
CA LEU A 27 8.01 -10.76 18.65
C LEU A 27 9.17 -10.74 19.67
N SER A 28 9.89 -9.63 19.76
CA SER A 28 11.00 -9.48 20.71
C SER A 28 10.56 -9.08 22.13
N THR A 29 9.47 -8.32 22.28
CA THR A 29 9.03 -7.79 23.59
C THR A 29 7.82 -8.50 24.17
N GLY A 30 7.00 -9.16 23.34
CA GLY A 30 5.71 -9.71 23.73
C GLY A 30 4.62 -8.66 23.98
N GLU A 31 4.89 -7.38 23.80
CA GLU A 31 3.93 -6.29 24.05
C GLU A 31 2.88 -6.19 22.95
N ASP A 32 1.62 -5.95 23.31
CA ASP A 32 0.52 -5.82 22.33
C ASP A 32 0.57 -4.53 21.51
N VAL A 33 1.09 -3.44 22.07
CA VAL A 33 1.09 -2.12 21.41
C VAL A 33 1.86 -2.12 20.07
N PRO A 34 3.08 -2.68 19.95
CA PRO A 34 3.75 -2.85 18.66
C PRO A 34 2.93 -3.68 17.65
N ARG A 35 2.21 -4.72 18.10
CA ARG A 35 1.37 -5.54 17.22
C ARG A 35 0.21 -4.74 16.63
N GLU A 36 -0.48 -3.95 17.44
CA GLU A 36 -1.58 -3.09 16.97
C GLU A 36 -1.11 -2.10 15.91
N ARG A 37 0.06 -1.48 16.13
CA ARG A 37 0.69 -0.57 15.16
C ARG A 37 1.07 -1.27 13.87
N ALA A 38 1.65 -2.47 13.96
CA ALA A 38 2.00 -3.27 12.79
C ALA A 38 0.76 -3.60 11.93
N VAL A 39 -0.34 -4.02 12.57
CA VAL A 39 -1.60 -4.33 11.88
C VAL A 39 -2.19 -3.09 11.21
N ALA A 40 -2.18 -1.94 11.89
CA ALA A 40 -2.66 -0.69 11.31
C ALA A 40 -1.86 -0.29 10.07
N LEU A 41 -0.52 -0.32 10.14
CA LEU A 41 0.35 -0.01 9.00
C LEU A 41 0.15 -0.99 7.84
N PHE A 42 0.02 -2.28 8.14
CA PHE A 42 -0.22 -3.28 7.10
C PHE A 42 -1.57 -3.08 6.40
N ARG A 43 -2.63 -2.75 7.14
CA ARG A 43 -3.94 -2.40 6.53
C ARG A 43 -3.82 -1.22 5.57
N TRP A 44 -3.08 -0.18 5.95
CA TRP A 44 -2.81 0.95 5.06
C TRP A 44 -1.97 0.54 3.84
N ALA A 45 -0.99 -0.36 4.00
CA ALA A 45 -0.21 -0.88 2.87
C ALA A 45 -1.12 -1.59 1.85
N VAL A 46 -2.09 -2.39 2.32
CA VAL A 46 -3.10 -3.04 1.47
C VAL A 46 -3.97 -2.01 0.75
N VAL A 47 -4.41 -0.94 1.43
CA VAL A 47 -5.17 0.15 0.81
C VAL A 47 -4.39 0.80 -0.34
N VAL A 48 -3.09 1.04 -0.15
CA VAL A 48 -2.23 1.60 -1.22
C VAL A 48 -2.17 0.65 -2.42
N VAL A 49 -1.92 -0.64 -2.21
CA VAL A 49 -1.85 -1.64 -3.30
C VAL A 49 -3.17 -1.70 -4.09
N LEU A 50 -4.30 -1.84 -3.39
CA LEU A 50 -5.61 -1.91 -4.03
C LEU A 50 -5.96 -0.60 -4.75
N GLY A 51 -5.65 0.53 -4.13
CA GLY A 51 -5.83 1.85 -4.74
C GLY A 51 -5.04 2.00 -6.03
N SER A 52 -3.75 1.61 -6.03
CA SER A 52 -2.91 1.63 -7.23
C SER A 52 -3.45 0.72 -8.34
N PHE A 53 -3.89 -0.48 -7.99
CA PHE A 53 -4.48 -1.42 -8.94
C PHE A 53 -5.75 -0.83 -9.57
N ASN A 54 -6.65 -0.26 -8.76
CA ASN A 54 -7.87 0.38 -9.24
C ASN A 54 -7.56 1.54 -10.19
N ILE A 55 -6.62 2.43 -9.85
CA ILE A 55 -6.21 3.55 -10.71
C ILE A 55 -5.75 3.03 -12.08
N TRP A 56 -4.97 1.95 -12.09
CA TRP A 56 -4.48 1.33 -13.32
C TRP A 56 -5.61 0.73 -14.17
N VAL A 57 -6.56 0.02 -13.54
CA VAL A 57 -7.73 -0.54 -14.22
C VAL A 57 -8.57 0.58 -14.84
N PHE A 58 -8.94 1.59 -14.05
CA PHE A 58 -9.78 2.69 -14.54
C PHE A 58 -9.11 3.49 -15.65
N LYS A 59 -7.77 3.67 -15.60
CA LYS A 59 -7.05 4.29 -16.71
C LYS A 59 -7.24 3.51 -18.01
N ARG A 60 -7.12 2.18 -17.98
CA ARG A 60 -7.34 1.34 -19.17
C ARG A 60 -8.77 1.38 -19.66
N VAL A 61 -9.75 1.43 -18.76
CA VAL A 61 -11.17 1.59 -19.12
C VAL A 61 -11.39 2.91 -19.85
N ILE A 62 -10.85 4.03 -19.34
CA ILE A 62 -10.96 5.35 -19.97
C ILE A 62 -10.26 5.37 -21.33
N ASP A 63 -9.06 4.80 -21.43
CA ASP A 63 -8.33 4.72 -22.69
C ASP A 63 -9.12 3.90 -23.73
N GLY A 64 -9.77 2.81 -23.30
CA GLY A 64 -10.67 2.03 -24.16
C GLY A 64 -11.91 2.80 -24.61
N ILE A 65 -12.57 3.54 -23.72
CA ILE A 65 -13.71 4.40 -24.08
C ILE A 65 -13.29 5.48 -25.08
N ARG A 66 -12.14 6.11 -24.87
CA ARG A 66 -11.60 7.13 -25.78
C ARG A 66 -11.26 6.60 -27.16
N ALA A 67 -10.94 5.31 -27.28
CA ALA A 67 -10.66 4.69 -28.58
C ALA A 67 -11.94 4.37 -29.39
N LEU A 68 -13.13 4.45 -28.77
CA LEU A 68 -14.42 4.21 -29.44
C LEU A 68 -14.98 5.46 -30.13
N PHE A 69 -14.48 6.65 -29.80
CA PHE A 69 -14.90 7.94 -30.34
C PHE A 69 -13.73 8.59 -31.09
#